data_AF-A0A7K8MPD8-F1
#
_entry.id   AF-A0A7K8MPD8-F1
#
_cell.length_a   1.000
_cell.length_b   1.000
_cell.length_c   1.000
_cell.angle_alpha   90.00
_cell.angle_beta   90.00
_cell.angle_gamma   90.00
#
_symmetry.space_group_name_H-M   'P 1'
#
loop_
_entity.id
_entity.type
_entity.pdbx_description
1 polymer ?
#
loop_
_entity_poly.entity_id
_entity_poly.type
_entity_poly.pdbx_seq_one_letter_code
_entity_poly.pdbx_strand_id
1 'polypeptide(L)'
;MQAKDSNPPDGGYGWVVVVSAFMVMGLTVAVLKTFGLFFVEIQQHFDELASTTSWITSVTIAIFHLGAPVASSLCVQYTHRTVVITGGLLAFSGMALGFFGLNMVWMYATTGFLQGLGISFSWTPAISIVSHYFSKKRALANAIASAGECAFAFTFGPFFQWLISQYGWKGALLIIGGIQLNICVCGALMRPLASSCLEASHCETETPPGNGASRRDTEDKSPVMHKTFNWMLVRRPEFVLYAIFGILAAMSFFVPPLFLVPLSYSLGIDESWTASLLSILAMVDFGGRLLCGWYANLHVTKTIHLLAMTITLISTSLMLLPLANNYLSLALFTGFYGFFFGTTVAIHITVLADVVGMPEFDSALGLFMLIRSTGGFVGPPLAGLIVDMAGDYRAGFYMAGATLVLSAGFLVILDRLQQRKKRGSKIRTKPEKSTLPYPSLHLLKHQ
;
A
#
# COMPACT_ATOMS: atom_id res chain seq x y z
N MET A 1 -10.88 -1.95 42.37
CA MET A 1 -10.37 -1.02 41.34
C MET A 1 -11.03 -1.44 40.03
N GLN A 2 -12.02 -0.67 39.56
CA GLN A 2 -12.93 -1.04 38.48
C GLN A 2 -12.19 -1.22 37.14
N ALA A 3 -12.55 -2.28 36.41
CA ALA A 3 -12.16 -2.50 35.03
C ALA A 3 -12.59 -1.29 34.18
N LYS A 4 -11.62 -0.48 33.79
CA LYS A 4 -11.83 0.74 33.01
C LYS A 4 -12.04 0.32 31.56
N ASP A 5 -13.29 0.40 31.12
CA ASP A 5 -13.84 0.27 29.77
C ASP A 5 -12.92 -0.33 28.70
N SER A 6 -13.27 -1.54 28.27
CA SER A 6 -12.72 -2.30 27.14
C SER A 6 -12.98 -1.68 25.76
N ASN A 7 -13.39 -0.41 25.69
CA ASN A 7 -13.71 0.27 24.44
C ASN A 7 -12.55 1.16 23.99
N PRO A 8 -12.24 1.20 22.67
CA PRO A 8 -11.21 2.07 22.15
C PRO A 8 -11.47 3.53 22.54
N PRO A 9 -10.45 4.28 22.97
CA PRO A 9 -10.62 5.59 23.57
C PRO A 9 -11.19 6.65 22.61
N ASP A 10 -11.09 6.44 21.30
CA ASP A 10 -11.63 7.32 20.24
C ASP A 10 -11.25 8.82 20.42
N GLY A 11 -10.09 9.05 21.04
CA GLY A 11 -9.59 10.37 21.44
C GLY A 11 -8.43 10.31 22.43
N GLY A 12 -8.15 11.44 23.10
CA GLY A 12 -7.09 11.54 24.11
C GLY A 12 -5.70 11.21 23.55
N TYR A 13 -4.99 10.30 24.22
CA TYR A 13 -3.66 9.85 23.81
C TYR A 13 -3.63 9.20 22.41
N GLY A 14 -4.77 8.74 21.89
CA GLY A 14 -4.87 8.23 20.52
C GLY A 14 -4.43 9.25 19.47
N TRP A 15 -4.61 10.56 19.71
CA TRP A 15 -4.12 11.59 18.79
C TRP A 15 -2.58 11.72 18.80
N VAL A 16 -1.93 11.46 19.94
CA VAL A 16 -0.46 11.37 20.01
C VAL A 16 0.04 10.19 19.19
N VAL A 17 -0.67 9.06 19.26
CA VAL A 17 -0.38 7.87 18.43
C VAL A 17 -0.57 8.16 16.94
N VAL A 18 -1.61 8.90 16.56
CA VAL A 18 -1.84 9.34 15.17
C VAL A 18 -0.72 10.24 14.66
N VAL A 19 -0.29 11.23 15.44
CA VAL A 19 0.86 12.10 15.08
C VAL A 19 2.14 11.28 14.96
N SER A 20 2.35 10.31 15.85
CA SER A 20 3.49 9.40 15.78
C SER A 20 3.45 8.55 14.51
N ALA A 21 2.28 8.01 14.15
CA ALA A 21 2.08 7.26 12.92
C ALA A 21 2.27 8.14 11.66
N PHE A 22 1.81 9.39 11.70
CA PHE A 22 2.07 10.39 10.65
C PHE A 22 3.57 10.55 10.37
N MET A 23 4.37 10.73 11.43
CA MET A 23 5.82 10.85 11.31
C MET A 23 6.44 9.54 10.78
N VAL A 24 6.02 8.38 11.28
CA VAL A 24 6.53 7.08 10.80
C VAL A 24 6.24 6.88 9.32
N MET A 25 5.01 7.15 8.85
CA MET A 25 4.65 7.00 7.43
C MET A 25 5.43 7.98 6.54
N GLY A 26 5.64 9.21 7.00
CA GLY A 26 6.51 10.18 6.33
C GLY A 26 7.97 9.72 6.26
N LEU A 27 8.56 9.34 7.39
CA LEU A 27 9.97 8.92 7.47
C LEU A 27 10.29 7.61 6.75
N THR A 28 9.28 6.86 6.31
CA THR A 28 9.45 5.57 5.63
C THR A 28 9.10 5.66 4.15
N VAL A 29 7.81 5.76 3.83
CA VAL A 29 7.33 5.67 2.44
C VAL A 29 7.69 6.92 1.63
N ALA A 30 7.76 8.11 2.25
CA ALA A 30 8.21 9.29 1.53
C ALA A 30 9.68 9.17 1.12
N VAL A 31 10.54 8.65 2.00
CA VAL A 31 11.96 8.38 1.69
C VAL A 31 12.09 7.43 0.50
N LEU A 32 11.29 6.35 0.50
CA LEU A 32 11.25 5.40 -0.62
C LEU A 32 10.84 6.08 -1.94
N LYS A 33 9.81 6.93 -1.93
CA LYS A 33 9.34 7.65 -3.12
C LYS A 33 10.35 8.69 -3.63
N THR A 34 11.08 9.33 -2.73
CA THR A 34 12.07 10.36 -3.09
C THR A 34 13.44 9.77 -3.47
N PHE A 35 13.60 8.44 -3.37
CA PHE A 35 14.85 7.75 -3.74
C PHE A 35 15.25 7.94 -5.22
N GLY A 36 14.31 8.32 -6.09
CA GLY A 36 14.60 8.68 -7.49
C GLY A 36 15.67 9.76 -7.67
N LEU A 37 15.89 10.64 -6.67
CA LEU A 37 16.97 11.63 -6.70
C LEU A 37 18.38 11.02 -6.62
N PHE A 38 18.52 9.86 -5.96
CA PHE A 38 19.79 9.16 -5.82
C PHE A 38 20.13 8.29 -7.02
N PHE A 39 19.14 8.04 -7.89
CA PHE A 39 19.24 7.03 -8.94
C PHE A 39 20.39 7.30 -9.90
N VAL A 40 20.45 8.51 -10.46
CA VAL A 40 21.48 8.88 -11.45
C VAL A 40 22.87 8.88 -10.85
N GLU A 41 23.02 9.42 -9.64
CA GLU A 41 24.29 9.46 -8.91
C GLU A 41 24.85 8.06 -8.62
N ILE A 42 23.99 7.14 -8.16
CA ILE A 42 24.39 5.76 -7.87
C ILE A 42 24.74 5.03 -9.17
N GLN A 43 23.92 5.21 -10.22
CA GLN A 43 24.15 4.59 -11.51
C GLN A 43 25.51 4.99 -12.09
N GLN A 44 25.82 6.30 -12.09
CA GLN A 44 27.09 6.84 -12.58
C GLN A 44 28.28 6.41 -11.70
N HIS A 45 28.10 6.34 -10.38
CA HIS A 45 29.18 5.96 -9.47
C HIS A 45 29.68 4.53 -9.69
N PHE A 46 28.77 3.60 -9.96
CA PHE A 46 29.10 2.19 -10.17
C PHE A 46 29.27 1.82 -11.65
N ASP A 47 29.02 2.75 -12.58
CA ASP A 47 29.03 2.51 -14.03
C ASP A 47 28.14 1.34 -14.45
N GLU A 48 26.92 1.35 -13.91
CA GLU A 48 25.96 0.25 -14.05
C GLU A 48 24.72 0.65 -14.85
N LEU A 49 24.01 -0.36 -15.31
CA LEU A 49 22.76 -0.18 -16.06
C LEU A 49 21.62 0.36 -15.18
N ALA A 50 20.60 0.95 -15.81
CA ALA A 50 19.41 1.43 -15.11
C ALA A 50 18.63 0.24 -14.50
N SER A 51 18.58 -0.90 -15.20
CA SER A 51 18.03 -2.16 -14.66
C SER A 51 18.77 -2.63 -13.40
N THR A 52 20.11 -2.63 -13.42
CA THR A 52 20.92 -2.99 -12.25
C THR A 52 20.63 -2.04 -11.09
N THR A 53 20.65 -0.73 -11.32
CA THR A 53 20.42 0.27 -10.28
C THR A 53 19.01 0.21 -9.69
N SER A 54 17.99 -0.06 -10.50
CA SER A 54 16.59 -0.10 -10.02
C SER A 54 16.26 -1.30 -9.14
N TRP A 55 17.09 -2.35 -9.14
CA TRP A 55 16.98 -3.46 -8.19
C TRP A 55 17.04 -3.01 -6.73
N ILE A 56 17.74 -1.92 -6.41
CA ILE A 56 17.77 -1.37 -5.04
C ILE A 56 16.34 -1.10 -4.55
N THR A 57 15.61 -0.27 -5.29
CA THR A 57 14.24 0.13 -4.94
C THR A 57 13.28 -1.06 -4.98
N SER A 58 13.45 -1.97 -5.94
CA SER A 58 12.66 -3.20 -6.02
C SER A 58 12.80 -4.11 -4.83
N VAL A 59 14.04 -4.37 -4.40
CA VAL A 59 14.32 -5.17 -3.21
C VAL A 59 13.69 -4.49 -2.00
N THR A 60 13.83 -3.16 -1.85
CA THR A 60 13.17 -2.42 -0.76
C THR A 60 11.66 -2.62 -0.77
N ILE A 61 10.99 -2.50 -1.93
CA ILE A 61 9.54 -2.66 -2.07
C ILE A 61 9.10 -4.09 -1.74
N ALA A 62 9.82 -5.09 -2.26
CA ALA A 62 9.50 -6.49 -2.01
C ALA A 62 9.60 -6.81 -0.52
N ILE A 63 10.72 -6.44 0.11
CA ILE A 63 10.96 -6.72 1.52
C ILE A 63 10.02 -5.90 2.41
N PHE A 64 9.66 -4.68 2.02
CA PHE A 64 8.62 -3.91 2.71
C PHE A 64 7.30 -4.68 2.84
N HIS A 65 6.81 -5.25 1.74
CA HIS A 65 5.53 -5.97 1.73
C HIS A 65 5.64 -7.40 2.28
N LEU A 66 6.69 -8.15 1.93
CA LEU A 66 6.93 -9.50 2.45
C LEU A 66 7.22 -9.49 3.95
N GLY A 67 7.80 -8.41 4.47
CA GLY A 67 8.00 -8.20 5.90
C GLY A 67 6.72 -7.88 6.66
N ALA A 68 5.62 -7.48 6.00
CA ALA A 68 4.44 -6.99 6.69
C ALA A 68 3.71 -8.08 7.51
N PRO A 69 3.51 -9.32 7.01
CA PRO A 69 3.00 -10.42 7.84
C PRO A 69 3.92 -10.74 9.02
N VAL A 70 5.24 -10.66 8.82
CA VAL A 70 6.23 -10.89 9.88
C VAL A 70 6.12 -9.81 10.95
N ALA A 71 6.05 -8.54 10.55
CA ALA A 71 5.84 -7.41 11.44
C ALA A 71 4.56 -7.54 12.27
N SER A 72 3.45 -7.94 11.62
CA SER A 72 2.17 -8.19 12.29
C SER A 72 2.25 -9.33 13.31
N SER A 73 2.91 -10.44 12.97
CA SER A 73 3.14 -11.56 13.89
C SER A 73 3.99 -11.15 15.10
N LEU A 74 5.05 -10.38 14.87
CA LEU A 74 5.89 -9.83 15.93
C LEU A 74 5.13 -8.87 16.84
N CYS A 75 4.10 -8.15 16.35
CA CYS A 75 3.26 -7.31 17.19
C CYS A 75 2.32 -8.10 18.11
N VAL A 76 2.05 -9.37 17.80
CA VAL A 76 1.27 -10.27 18.68
C VAL A 76 2.18 -10.86 19.76
N GLN A 77 3.40 -11.25 19.38
CA GLN A 77 4.38 -11.83 20.33
C GLN A 77 5.01 -10.78 21.24
N TYR A 78 5.23 -9.58 20.71
CA TYR A 78 5.79 -8.43 21.41
C TYR A 78 4.76 -7.30 21.47
N THR A 79 5.21 -6.06 21.63
CA THR A 79 4.35 -4.87 21.57
C THR A 79 4.60 -4.12 20.28
N HIS A 80 3.58 -3.43 19.73
CA HIS A 80 3.74 -2.51 18.59
C HIS A 80 4.91 -1.55 18.79
N ARG A 81 5.09 -1.02 20.00
CA ARG A 81 6.21 -0.15 20.39
C ARG A 81 7.56 -0.79 20.08
N THR A 82 7.79 -2.02 20.54
CA THR A 82 9.07 -2.72 20.34
C THR A 82 9.34 -2.91 18.85
N VAL A 83 8.33 -3.35 18.09
CA VAL A 83 8.48 -3.61 16.66
C VAL A 83 8.81 -2.33 15.89
N VAL A 84 8.14 -1.21 16.16
CA VAL A 84 8.44 0.08 15.52
C VAL A 84 9.85 0.57 15.85
N ILE A 85 10.30 0.44 17.11
CA ILE A 85 11.67 0.83 17.49
C ILE A 85 12.69 -0.03 16.74
N THR A 86 12.48 -1.35 16.65
CA THR A 86 13.36 -2.22 15.86
C THR A 86 13.36 -1.84 14.39
N GLY A 87 12.21 -1.49 13.81
CA GLY A 87 12.11 -1.01 12.44
C GLY A 87 12.89 0.28 12.19
N GLY A 88 12.84 1.24 13.13
CA GLY A 88 13.63 2.47 13.05
C GLY A 88 15.14 2.23 13.09
N LEU A 89 15.61 1.33 13.96
CA LEU A 89 17.02 0.94 14.02
C LEU A 89 17.49 0.21 12.75
N LEU A 90 16.65 -0.67 12.20
CA LEU A 90 16.93 -1.36 10.94
C LEU A 90 16.98 -0.38 9.76
N ALA A 91 16.05 0.58 9.67
CA ALA A 91 16.06 1.61 8.64
C ALA A 91 17.32 2.48 8.72
N PHE A 92 17.67 2.97 9.92
CA PHE A 92 18.93 3.68 10.13
C PHE A 92 20.14 2.84 9.69
N SER A 93 20.20 1.58 10.11
CA SER A 93 21.32 0.70 9.77
C SER A 93 21.42 0.46 8.27
N GLY A 94 20.29 0.32 7.57
CA GLY A 94 20.24 0.18 6.11
C GLY A 94 20.84 1.38 5.40
N MET A 95 20.46 2.59 5.80
CA MET A 95 20.99 3.82 5.22
C MET A 95 22.45 4.10 5.63
N ALA A 96 22.78 3.90 6.91
CA ALA A 96 24.13 4.14 7.45
C ALA A 96 25.16 3.16 6.89
N LEU A 97 24.80 1.89 6.67
CA LEU A 97 25.66 0.95 5.96
C LEU A 97 25.72 1.24 4.46
N GLY A 98 24.62 1.77 3.88
CA GLY A 98 24.58 2.24 2.49
C GLY A 98 25.62 3.32 2.18
N PHE A 99 26.00 4.16 3.16
CA PHE A 99 27.06 5.17 3.07
C PHE A 99 28.37 4.60 2.50
N PHE A 100 28.76 3.37 2.87
CA PHE A 100 30.01 2.78 2.41
C PHE A 100 30.01 2.52 0.90
N GLY A 101 28.85 2.18 0.32
CA GLY A 101 28.67 2.03 -1.12
C GLY A 101 29.76 1.18 -1.79
N LEU A 102 30.02 -0.03 -1.27
CA LEU A 102 31.15 -0.86 -1.71
C LEU A 102 30.96 -1.45 -3.12
N ASN A 103 29.74 -1.85 -3.46
CA ASN A 103 29.32 -2.38 -4.76
C ASN A 103 27.79 -2.45 -4.81
N MET A 104 27.22 -2.84 -5.96
CA MET A 104 25.75 -2.95 -6.11
C MET A 104 25.11 -4.00 -5.18
N VAL A 105 25.77 -5.14 -4.96
CA VAL A 105 25.25 -6.18 -4.05
C VAL A 105 25.16 -5.65 -2.61
N TRP A 106 26.13 -4.84 -2.18
CA TRP A 106 26.10 -4.16 -0.89
C TRP A 106 24.92 -3.19 -0.79
N MET A 107 24.62 -2.46 -1.86
CA MET A 107 23.44 -1.58 -1.90
C MET A 107 22.14 -2.38 -1.81
N TYR A 108 22.02 -3.52 -2.51
CA TYR A 108 20.85 -4.39 -2.38
C TYR A 108 20.67 -4.95 -0.96
N ALA A 109 21.76 -5.28 -0.27
CA ALA A 109 21.70 -5.78 1.10
C ALA A 109 21.33 -4.68 2.11
N THR A 110 21.81 -3.46 1.90
CA THR A 110 21.69 -2.35 2.86
C THR A 110 20.47 -1.48 2.58
N THR A 111 20.51 -0.62 1.57
CA THR A 111 19.42 0.29 1.19
C THR A 111 18.24 -0.44 0.52
N GLY A 112 18.46 -1.66 0.02
CA GLY A 112 17.43 -2.59 -0.41
C GLY A 112 16.77 -3.32 0.77
N PHE A 113 17.39 -4.43 1.19
CA PHE A 113 16.83 -5.40 2.11
C PHE A 113 16.68 -4.87 3.54
N LEU A 114 17.76 -4.35 4.15
CA LEU A 114 17.73 -3.90 5.53
C LEU A 114 16.80 -2.69 5.73
N GLN A 115 16.87 -1.74 4.80
CA GLN A 115 15.93 -0.62 4.75
C GLN A 115 14.49 -1.07 4.53
N GLY A 116 14.24 -2.04 3.63
CA GLY A 116 12.91 -2.59 3.39
C GLY A 116 12.30 -3.24 4.63
N LEU A 117 13.09 -3.99 5.40
CA LEU A 117 12.66 -4.54 6.69
C LEU A 117 12.35 -3.43 7.70
N GLY A 118 13.21 -2.41 7.77
CA GLY A 118 13.01 -1.25 8.63
C GLY A 118 11.70 -0.51 8.33
N ILE A 119 11.42 -0.25 7.06
CA ILE A 119 10.15 0.32 6.60
C ILE A 119 8.98 -0.59 7.02
N SER A 120 9.08 -1.90 6.79
CA SER A 120 8.00 -2.86 7.11
C SER A 120 7.65 -2.91 8.59
N PHE A 121 8.67 -3.03 9.45
CA PHE A 121 8.54 -3.16 10.91
C PHE A 121 8.13 -1.84 11.56
N SER A 122 8.28 -0.71 10.86
CA SER A 122 7.80 0.59 11.34
C SER A 122 6.39 0.89 10.85
N TRP A 123 6.13 0.70 9.56
CA TRP A 123 4.88 1.10 8.91
C TRP A 123 3.70 0.21 9.32
N THR A 124 3.87 -1.11 9.31
CA THR A 124 2.79 -2.07 9.59
C THR A 124 2.24 -1.94 11.02
N PRO A 125 3.09 -1.85 12.06
CA PRO A 125 2.58 -1.68 13.42
C PRO A 125 2.01 -0.28 13.66
N ALA A 126 2.57 0.75 13.01
CA ALA A 126 2.08 2.13 13.13
C ALA A 126 0.63 2.28 12.64
N ILE A 127 0.27 1.64 11.50
CA ILE A 127 -1.11 1.66 11.00
C ILE A 127 -2.04 0.78 11.86
N SER A 128 -1.53 -0.36 12.35
CA SER A 128 -2.28 -1.27 13.22
C SER A 128 -2.66 -0.58 14.53
N ILE A 129 -1.71 0.04 15.24
CA ILE A 129 -1.98 0.63 16.56
C ILE A 129 -2.96 1.80 16.48
N VAL A 130 -2.92 2.62 15.42
CA VAL A 130 -3.94 3.68 15.19
C VAL A 130 -5.34 3.07 15.11
N SER A 131 -5.48 1.94 14.43
CA SER A 131 -6.75 1.24 14.28
C SER A 131 -7.28 0.63 15.59
N HIS A 132 -6.40 0.35 16.56
CA HIS A 132 -6.76 -0.08 17.91
C HIS A 132 -7.20 1.08 18.82
N TYR A 133 -6.69 2.29 18.62
CA TYR A 133 -7.07 3.45 19.42
C TYR A 133 -8.42 4.07 19.02
N PHE A 134 -8.89 3.82 17.80
CA PHE A 134 -10.11 4.41 17.25
C PHE A 134 -11.05 3.35 16.68
N SER A 135 -12.33 3.41 17.06
CA SER A 135 -13.42 2.66 16.40
C SER A 135 -14.27 3.58 15.54
N LYS A 136 -14.85 4.63 16.13
CA LYS A 136 -15.76 5.57 15.46
C LYS A 136 -15.02 6.49 14.50
N LYS A 137 -13.81 6.92 14.87
CA LYS A 137 -12.99 7.86 14.06
C LYS A 137 -11.84 7.17 13.32
N ARG A 138 -11.89 5.84 13.16
CA ARG A 138 -10.80 5.04 12.58
C ARG A 138 -10.37 5.52 11.19
N ALA A 139 -11.34 5.75 10.30
CA ALA A 139 -11.06 6.22 8.95
C ALA A 139 -10.34 7.58 8.94
N LEU A 140 -10.80 8.52 9.78
CA LEU A 140 -10.18 9.83 9.94
C LEU A 140 -8.75 9.72 10.51
N ALA A 141 -8.57 8.90 11.55
CA ALA A 141 -7.27 8.69 12.20
C ALA A 141 -6.25 8.08 11.23
N ASN A 142 -6.64 7.07 10.45
CA ASN A 142 -5.79 6.48 9.41
C ASN A 142 -5.54 7.42 8.24
N ALA A 143 -6.52 8.25 7.85
CA ALA A 143 -6.34 9.27 6.82
C ALA A 143 -5.31 10.33 7.25
N ILE A 144 -5.38 10.80 8.50
CA ILE A 144 -4.38 11.72 9.06
C ILE A 144 -3.03 11.03 9.13
N ALA A 145 -2.92 9.83 9.69
CA ALA A 145 -1.64 9.11 9.74
C ALA A 145 -1.00 8.93 8.34
N SER A 146 -1.79 8.56 7.34
CA SER A 146 -1.29 8.38 5.97
C SER A 146 -0.96 9.67 5.23
N ALA A 147 -1.51 10.81 5.64
CA ALA A 147 -1.14 12.12 5.10
C ALA A 147 0.34 12.46 5.29
N GLY A 148 1.00 11.85 6.29
CA GLY A 148 2.41 12.05 6.57
C GLY A 148 3.32 11.67 5.41
N GLU A 149 2.94 10.64 4.64
CA GLU A 149 3.64 10.22 3.42
C GLU A 149 3.79 11.37 2.42
N CYS A 150 2.68 12.04 2.10
CA CYS A 150 2.67 13.11 1.10
C CYS A 150 3.31 14.38 1.63
N ALA A 151 3.06 14.73 2.91
CA ALA A 151 3.63 15.91 3.54
C ALA A 151 5.17 15.84 3.55
N PHE A 152 5.72 14.69 3.93
CA PHE A 152 7.16 14.48 3.93
C PHE A 152 7.73 14.40 2.51
N ALA A 153 7.06 13.73 1.58
CA ALA A 153 7.53 13.63 0.19
C ALA A 153 7.63 15.00 -0.49
N PHE A 154 6.69 15.91 -0.18
CA PHE A 154 6.73 17.29 -0.62
C PHE A 154 7.99 18.02 -0.15
N THR A 155 8.33 17.90 1.14
CA THR A 155 9.51 18.54 1.73
C THR A 155 10.82 17.85 1.34
N PHE A 156 10.82 16.52 1.22
CA PHE A 156 12.00 15.73 0.97
C PHE A 156 12.57 15.90 -0.43
N GLY A 157 11.78 16.24 -1.45
CA GLY A 157 12.31 16.51 -2.79
C GLY A 157 13.45 17.56 -2.76
N PRO A 158 13.17 18.83 -2.43
CA PRO A 158 14.18 19.88 -2.35
C PRO A 158 15.23 19.61 -1.28
N PHE A 159 14.83 19.05 -0.14
CA PHE A 159 15.75 18.78 0.97
C PHE A 159 16.79 17.71 0.61
N PHE A 160 16.39 16.62 -0.05
CA PHE A 160 17.31 15.56 -0.46
C PHE A 160 18.20 16.04 -1.60
N GLN A 161 17.68 16.83 -2.55
CA GLN A 161 18.54 17.45 -3.57
C GLN A 161 19.60 18.36 -2.93
N TRP A 162 19.21 19.17 -1.95
CA TRP A 162 20.16 19.98 -1.19
C TRP A 162 21.21 19.12 -0.45
N LEU A 163 20.81 18.01 0.18
CA LEU A 163 21.76 17.09 0.81
C LEU A 163 22.73 16.46 -0.19
N ILE A 164 22.23 16.03 -1.36
CA ILE A 164 23.05 15.42 -2.41
C ILE A 164 24.06 16.44 -2.95
N SER A 165 23.65 17.68 -3.22
CA SER A 165 24.56 18.72 -3.70
C SER A 165 25.66 19.13 -2.70
N GLN A 166 25.38 19.10 -1.39
CA GLN A 166 26.34 19.52 -0.36
C GLN A 166 27.24 18.38 0.15
N TYR A 167 26.68 17.18 0.30
CA TYR A 167 27.34 16.05 0.97
C TYR A 167 27.56 14.84 0.06
N GLY A 168 27.13 14.91 -1.20
CA GLY A 168 27.08 13.78 -2.12
C GLY A 168 26.00 12.76 -1.72
N TRP A 169 25.75 11.79 -2.61
CA TRP A 169 24.75 10.76 -2.36
C TRP A 169 25.08 9.90 -1.13
N LYS A 170 26.36 9.58 -0.88
CA LYS A 170 26.79 8.81 0.30
C LYS A 170 26.48 9.56 1.60
N GLY A 171 26.92 10.81 1.73
CA GLY A 171 26.67 11.63 2.92
C GLY A 171 25.18 11.87 3.15
N ALA A 172 24.43 12.11 2.08
CA ALA A 172 22.98 12.24 2.14
C ALA A 172 22.29 10.99 2.69
N LEU A 173 22.70 9.77 2.29
CA LEU A 173 22.16 8.52 2.87
C LEU A 173 22.35 8.46 4.39
N LEU A 174 23.55 8.78 4.88
CA LEU A 174 23.83 8.75 6.32
C LEU A 174 22.96 9.75 7.11
N ILE A 175 22.81 10.97 6.60
CA ILE A 175 21.97 12.01 7.21
C ILE A 175 20.50 11.58 7.21
N ILE A 176 19.99 11.05 6.10
CA ILE A 176 18.62 10.54 5.99
C ILE A 176 18.38 9.39 6.96
N GLY A 177 19.34 8.46 7.08
CA GLY A 177 19.30 7.41 8.09
C GLY A 177 19.18 8.00 9.50
N GLY A 178 20.00 9.02 9.82
CA GLY A 178 19.94 9.72 11.10
C GLY A 178 18.57 10.37 11.37
N ILE A 179 17.94 10.93 10.33
CA ILE A 179 16.57 11.45 10.41
C ILE A 179 15.58 10.31 10.66
N GLN A 180 15.76 9.14 10.03
CA GLN A 180 14.92 7.95 10.25
C GLN A 180 15.05 7.35 11.66
N LEU A 181 16.11 7.63 12.44
CA LEU A 181 16.15 7.25 13.85
C LEU A 181 15.02 7.87 14.69
N ASN A 182 14.43 8.99 14.25
CA ASN A 182 13.23 9.56 14.88
C ASN A 182 12.02 8.60 14.87
N ILE A 183 12.02 7.57 14.03
CA ILE A 183 11.05 6.47 14.09
C ILE A 183 11.09 5.78 15.47
N CYS A 184 12.27 5.66 16.10
CA CYS A 184 12.38 5.08 17.44
C CYS A 184 11.66 5.92 18.49
N VAL A 185 11.75 7.25 18.38
CA VAL A 185 11.02 8.19 19.25
C VAL A 185 9.51 8.04 19.03
N CYS A 186 9.08 7.94 17.77
CA CYS A 186 7.67 7.70 17.43
C CYS A 186 7.17 6.36 17.99
N GLY A 187 7.98 5.30 17.90
CA GLY A 187 7.68 4.00 18.48
C GLY A 187 7.54 4.06 20.00
N ALA A 188 8.37 4.83 20.69
CA ALA A 188 8.25 5.05 22.14
C ALA A 188 6.93 5.73 22.54
N LEU A 189 6.38 6.58 21.68
CA LEU A 189 5.08 7.22 21.88
C LEU A 189 3.89 6.29 21.63
N MET A 190 4.06 5.19 20.90
CA MET A 190 3.02 4.21 20.55
C MET A 190 2.73 3.24 21.71
N ARG A 191 2.00 3.71 22.72
CA ARG A 191 1.68 2.90 23.92
C ARG A 191 0.69 1.78 23.59
N PRO A 192 1.02 0.50 23.88
CA PRO A 192 0.06 -0.59 23.72
C PRO A 192 -1.11 -0.45 24.70
N LEU A 193 -2.31 -0.80 24.27
CA LEU A 193 -3.50 -0.81 25.12
C LEU A 193 -3.56 -2.13 25.90
N ALA A 194 -4.01 -2.08 27.16
CA ALA A 194 -4.02 -3.25 28.04
C ALA A 194 -4.96 -4.38 27.56
N SER A 195 -6.01 -4.04 26.80
CA SER A 195 -6.94 -5.03 26.21
C SER A 195 -6.27 -5.92 25.17
N SER A 196 -5.29 -5.41 24.42
CA SER A 196 -4.52 -6.20 23.44
C SER A 196 -3.62 -7.25 24.10
N CYS A 197 -3.19 -7.02 25.35
CA CYS A 197 -2.40 -7.96 26.12
C CYS A 197 -3.26 -9.07 26.75
N LEU A 198 -4.54 -8.77 27.04
CA LEU A 198 -5.47 -9.73 27.65
C LEU A 198 -5.91 -10.81 26.66
N GLU A 199 -6.17 -10.46 25.39
CA GLU A 199 -6.47 -11.44 24.33
C GLU A 199 -5.27 -12.37 24.05
N ALA A 200 -4.04 -11.89 24.20
CA ALA A 200 -2.85 -12.73 24.12
C ALA A 200 -2.68 -13.65 25.35
N SER A 201 -3.08 -13.20 26.55
CA SER A 201 -2.94 -13.98 27.79
C SER A 201 -4.10 -14.96 28.07
N HIS A 202 -5.30 -14.72 27.54
CA HIS A 202 -6.42 -15.67 27.63
C HIS A 202 -6.19 -16.95 26.78
N CYS A 203 -5.17 -16.95 25.90
CA CYS A 203 -4.68 -18.18 25.28
C CYS A 203 -3.83 -19.06 26.20
N GLU A 204 -3.36 -18.58 27.36
CA GLU A 204 -2.42 -19.34 28.21
C GLU A 204 -2.89 -19.60 29.65
N THR A 205 -4.01 -19.05 30.13
CA THR A 205 -4.34 -19.20 31.56
C THR A 205 -5.83 -19.19 31.88
N GLU A 206 -6.51 -20.32 31.73
CA GLU A 206 -7.70 -20.63 32.55
C GLU A 206 -7.75 -22.14 32.89
N THR A 207 -7.26 -22.51 34.08
CA THR A 207 -7.75 -23.69 34.81
C THR A 207 -8.31 -23.23 36.15
N PRO A 208 -9.63 -23.34 36.38
CA PRO A 208 -10.20 -23.32 37.73
C PRO A 208 -10.26 -24.75 38.30
N PRO A 209 -10.12 -24.95 39.62
CA PRO A 209 -10.20 -26.26 40.25
C PRO A 209 -11.66 -26.76 40.29
N GLY A 210 -11.82 -28.07 40.11
CA GLY A 210 -13.09 -28.71 39.81
C GLY A 210 -14.05 -28.94 40.97
N ASN A 211 -15.30 -29.25 40.60
CA ASN A 211 -16.11 -30.31 41.20
C ASN A 211 -17.37 -30.54 40.35
N GLY A 212 -17.71 -31.81 40.06
CA GLY A 212 -19.03 -32.21 39.57
C GLY A 212 -19.06 -32.90 38.20
N ALA A 213 -18.98 -34.23 38.23
CA ALA A 213 -19.09 -35.21 37.14
C ALA A 213 -20.15 -34.95 36.05
N SER A 214 -19.77 -35.17 34.78
CA SER A 214 -20.43 -36.13 33.86
C SER A 214 -19.80 -36.15 32.44
N ARG A 215 -19.16 -37.28 32.11
CA ARG A 215 -18.99 -37.96 30.80
C ARG A 215 -18.58 -37.17 29.53
N ARG A 216 -17.28 -37.33 29.23
CA ARG A 216 -16.60 -37.61 27.94
C ARG A 216 -17.44 -37.52 26.65
N ASP A 217 -17.04 -36.61 25.78
CA ASP A 217 -16.65 -36.91 24.40
C ASP A 217 -15.35 -36.15 24.09
N THR A 218 -14.35 -36.89 23.60
CA THR A 218 -13.02 -36.40 23.22
C THR A 218 -13.12 -35.58 21.94
N GLU A 219 -13.26 -34.25 22.06
CA GLU A 219 -12.92 -33.33 20.98
C GLU A 219 -11.45 -32.91 21.11
N ASP A 220 -10.69 -33.35 20.12
CA ASP A 220 -9.30 -33.00 19.84
C ASP A 220 -9.17 -31.47 19.63
N LYS A 221 -8.91 -30.75 20.72
CA LYS A 221 -8.62 -29.31 20.69
C LYS A 221 -7.19 -29.10 20.21
N SER A 222 -7.01 -29.19 18.90
CA SER A 222 -5.83 -28.62 18.24
C SER A 222 -5.69 -27.13 18.60
N PRO A 223 -4.47 -26.62 18.82
CA PRO A 223 -4.25 -25.22 19.19
C PRO A 223 -4.75 -24.31 18.07
N VAL A 224 -5.50 -23.27 18.41
CA VAL A 224 -6.08 -22.30 17.46
C VAL A 224 -4.94 -21.45 16.88
N MET A 225 -4.28 -21.99 15.88
CA MET A 225 -3.51 -21.22 14.93
C MET A 225 -4.54 -20.46 14.09
N HIS A 226 -4.74 -19.17 14.36
CA HIS A 226 -5.54 -18.29 13.50
C HIS A 226 -5.08 -18.49 12.06
N LYS A 227 -5.93 -19.12 11.21
CA LYS A 227 -5.70 -19.29 9.77
C LYS A 227 -5.53 -17.89 9.18
N THR A 228 -4.29 -17.43 9.07
CA THR A 228 -3.93 -16.04 8.75
C THR A 228 -4.26 -15.69 7.30
N PHE A 229 -4.47 -16.71 6.46
CA PHE A 229 -4.89 -16.56 5.07
C PHE A 229 -5.93 -17.61 4.71
N ASN A 230 -7.12 -17.16 4.32
CA ASN A 230 -8.08 -18.01 3.65
C ASN A 230 -7.68 -18.17 2.16
N TRP A 231 -6.81 -19.13 1.89
CA TRP A 231 -6.34 -19.46 0.54
C TRP A 231 -7.46 -19.85 -0.44
N MET A 232 -8.67 -20.14 0.05
CA MET A 232 -9.83 -20.40 -0.80
C MET A 232 -10.21 -19.19 -1.65
N LEU A 233 -9.84 -17.96 -1.25
CA LEU A 233 -10.07 -16.75 -2.03
C LEU A 233 -9.37 -16.77 -3.39
N VAL A 234 -8.19 -17.39 -3.50
CA VAL A 234 -7.46 -17.51 -4.79
C VAL A 234 -8.22 -18.39 -5.78
N ARG A 235 -9.19 -19.20 -5.33
CA ARG A 235 -10.06 -19.97 -6.23
C ARG A 235 -11.24 -19.15 -6.77
N ARG A 236 -11.54 -17.98 -6.20
CA ARG A 236 -12.63 -17.12 -6.67
C ARG A 236 -12.17 -16.33 -7.90
N PRO A 237 -12.84 -16.47 -9.08
CA PRO A 237 -12.40 -15.81 -10.30
C PRO A 237 -12.43 -14.28 -10.18
N GLU A 238 -13.34 -13.73 -9.36
CA GLU A 238 -13.41 -12.28 -9.13
C GLU A 238 -12.16 -11.76 -8.40
N PHE A 239 -11.66 -12.51 -7.41
CA PHE A 239 -10.45 -12.14 -6.67
C PHE A 239 -9.19 -12.31 -7.54
N VAL A 240 -9.09 -13.39 -8.32
CA VAL A 240 -7.95 -13.62 -9.22
C VAL A 240 -7.80 -12.49 -10.24
N LEU A 241 -8.89 -12.07 -10.88
CA LEU A 241 -8.84 -10.95 -11.83
C LEU A 241 -8.45 -9.64 -11.15
N TYR A 242 -8.95 -9.40 -9.94
CA TYR A 242 -8.55 -8.23 -9.16
C TYR A 242 -7.08 -8.29 -8.74
N ALA A 243 -6.57 -9.47 -8.39
CA ALA A 243 -5.17 -9.68 -8.07
C ALA A 243 -4.25 -9.46 -9.27
N ILE A 244 -4.62 -9.93 -10.47
CA ILE A 244 -3.89 -9.66 -11.72
C ILE A 244 -3.86 -8.17 -12.04
N PHE A 245 -4.99 -7.47 -11.89
CA PHE A 245 -5.05 -6.00 -11.95
C PHE A 245 -4.00 -5.39 -11.00
N GLY A 246 -3.98 -5.84 -9.74
CA GLY A 246 -3.05 -5.38 -8.72
C GLY A 246 -1.59 -5.55 -9.10
N ILE A 247 -1.19 -6.73 -9.59
CA ILE A 247 0.20 -7.01 -10.04
C ILE A 247 0.59 -6.02 -11.14
N LEU A 248 -0.21 -5.94 -12.21
CA LEU A 248 0.10 -5.08 -13.36
C LEU A 248 0.14 -3.60 -12.99
N ALA A 249 -0.76 -3.16 -12.10
CA ALA A 249 -0.77 -1.79 -11.61
C ALA A 249 0.46 -1.48 -10.75
N ALA A 250 0.86 -2.41 -9.87
CA ALA A 250 2.03 -2.25 -9.02
C ALA A 250 3.35 -2.22 -9.80
N MET A 251 3.44 -2.92 -10.95
CA MET A 251 4.59 -2.80 -11.86
C MET A 251 4.81 -1.37 -12.35
N SER A 252 3.74 -0.57 -12.44
CA SER A 252 3.81 0.79 -12.97
C SER A 252 3.96 1.87 -11.91
N PHE A 253 3.36 1.70 -10.73
CA PHE A 253 3.23 2.78 -9.74
C PHE A 253 4.55 3.32 -9.18
N PHE A 254 5.61 2.53 -9.19
CA PHE A 254 6.92 2.94 -8.70
C PHE A 254 7.84 3.49 -9.80
N VAL A 255 7.48 3.32 -11.08
CA VAL A 255 8.31 3.76 -12.20
C VAL A 255 8.37 5.28 -12.30
N PRO A 256 7.26 6.04 -12.24
CA PRO A 256 7.32 7.50 -12.31
C PRO A 256 8.17 8.15 -11.22
N PRO A 257 7.98 7.90 -9.91
CA PRO A 257 8.83 8.54 -8.90
C PRO A 257 10.31 8.15 -9.02
N LEU A 258 10.62 6.96 -9.56
CA LEU A 258 12.00 6.51 -9.74
C LEU A 258 12.69 7.14 -10.96
N PHE A 259 12.02 7.21 -12.11
CA PHE A 259 12.62 7.63 -13.38
C PHE A 259 12.30 9.07 -13.80
N LEU A 260 11.41 9.77 -13.10
CA LEU A 260 11.07 11.16 -13.41
C LEU A 260 12.26 12.10 -13.26
N VAL A 261 13.08 11.89 -12.22
CA VAL A 261 14.30 12.66 -11.99
C VAL A 261 15.33 12.38 -13.10
N PRO A 262 15.73 11.12 -13.37
CA PRO A 262 16.63 10.81 -14.49
C PRO A 262 16.16 11.36 -15.84
N LEU A 263 14.87 11.26 -16.15
CA LEU A 263 14.30 11.83 -17.37
C LEU A 263 14.47 13.35 -17.40
N SER A 264 14.20 14.05 -16.30
CA SER A 264 14.38 15.49 -16.20
C SER A 264 15.83 15.91 -16.43
N TYR A 265 16.80 15.16 -15.88
CA TYR A 265 18.22 15.41 -16.11
C TYR A 265 18.64 15.14 -17.55
N SER A 266 18.11 14.10 -18.20
CA SER A 266 18.38 13.83 -19.62
C SER A 266 17.88 14.94 -20.56
N LEU A 267 16.92 15.75 -20.12
CA LEU A 267 16.40 16.90 -20.85
C LEU A 267 17.16 18.20 -20.56
N GLY A 268 18.19 18.16 -19.70
CA GLY A 268 18.98 19.33 -19.31
C GLY A 268 18.23 20.33 -18.43
N ILE A 269 17.24 19.87 -17.66
CA ILE A 269 16.54 20.72 -16.68
C ILE A 269 17.38 20.84 -15.41
N ASP A 270 17.49 22.04 -14.84
CA ASP A 270 18.29 22.27 -13.63
C ASP A 270 17.77 21.46 -12.42
N GLU A 271 18.72 21.06 -11.57
CA GLU A 271 18.50 20.29 -10.35
C GLU A 271 17.40 20.83 -9.42
N SER A 272 17.35 22.14 -9.23
CA SER A 272 16.35 22.78 -8.36
C SER A 272 14.93 22.56 -8.89
N TRP A 273 14.75 22.63 -10.21
CA TRP A 273 13.46 22.41 -10.85
C TRP A 273 13.10 20.92 -10.87
N THR A 274 14.09 20.04 -11.06
CA THR A 274 13.87 18.59 -11.02
C THR A 274 13.34 18.12 -9.67
N ALA A 275 13.93 18.59 -8.57
CA ALA A 275 13.47 18.23 -7.22
C ALA A 275 12.01 18.64 -6.96
N SER A 276 11.57 19.76 -7.54
CA SER A 276 10.21 20.25 -7.40
C SER A 276 9.16 19.36 -8.08
N LEU A 277 9.53 18.55 -9.09
CA LEU A 277 8.61 17.61 -9.74
C LEU A 277 8.10 16.54 -8.76
N LEU A 278 8.97 16.00 -7.91
CA LEU A 278 8.56 15.04 -6.87
C LEU A 278 7.70 15.71 -5.78
N SER A 279 7.94 16.99 -5.51
CA SER A 279 7.10 17.78 -4.61
C SER A 279 5.70 18.01 -5.19
N ILE A 280 5.60 18.38 -6.47
CA ILE A 280 4.34 18.53 -7.19
C ILE A 280 3.58 17.20 -7.18
N LEU A 281 4.28 16.10 -7.48
CA LEU A 281 3.71 14.76 -7.43
C LEU A 281 3.06 14.46 -6.08
N ALA A 282 3.79 14.69 -4.98
CA ALA A 282 3.33 14.42 -3.63
C ALA A 282 2.14 15.31 -3.20
N MET A 283 2.20 16.61 -3.52
CA MET A 283 1.15 17.57 -3.18
C MET A 283 -0.15 17.23 -3.90
N VAL A 284 -0.07 16.87 -5.19
CA VAL A 284 -1.26 16.56 -5.98
C VAL A 284 -1.79 15.15 -5.68
N ASP A 285 -0.92 14.17 -5.34
CA ASP A 285 -1.32 12.86 -4.76
C ASP A 285 -2.20 13.08 -3.52
N PHE A 286 -1.75 13.92 -2.60
CA PHE A 286 -2.52 14.25 -1.40
C PHE A 286 -3.90 14.86 -1.74
N GLY A 287 -3.94 15.83 -2.65
CA GLY A 287 -5.18 16.44 -3.11
C GLY A 287 -6.14 15.42 -3.73
N GLY A 288 -5.62 14.50 -4.54
CA GLY A 288 -6.39 13.41 -5.13
C GLY A 288 -7.01 12.46 -4.09
N ARG A 289 -6.24 12.07 -3.06
CA ARG A 289 -6.75 11.24 -1.95
C ARG A 289 -7.92 11.91 -1.23
N LEU A 290 -7.82 13.21 -0.94
CA LEU A 290 -8.85 13.96 -0.23
C LEU A 290 -10.12 14.16 -1.07
N LEU A 291 -9.97 14.60 -2.32
CA LEU A 291 -11.10 14.88 -3.21
C LEU A 291 -11.86 13.61 -3.60
N CYS A 292 -11.15 12.49 -3.70
CA CYS A 292 -11.76 11.20 -3.97
C CYS A 292 -12.77 10.78 -2.90
N GLY A 293 -12.46 10.99 -1.62
CA GLY A 293 -13.37 10.63 -0.52
C GLY A 293 -14.70 11.40 -0.61
N TRP A 294 -14.63 12.67 -0.99
CA TRP A 294 -15.83 13.48 -1.22
C TRP A 294 -16.62 12.99 -2.44
N TYR A 295 -15.95 12.76 -3.57
CA TYR A 295 -16.61 12.30 -4.80
C TYR A 295 -17.24 10.91 -4.66
N ALA A 296 -16.57 9.97 -4.01
CA ALA A 296 -17.09 8.63 -3.75
C ALA A 296 -18.38 8.65 -2.90
N ASN A 297 -18.47 9.59 -1.94
CA ASN A 297 -19.65 9.78 -1.10
C ASN A 297 -20.88 10.31 -1.86
N LEU A 298 -20.71 10.90 -3.05
CA LEU A 298 -21.84 11.36 -3.86
C LEU A 298 -22.60 10.18 -4.50
N HIS A 299 -22.05 8.96 -4.47
CA HIS A 299 -22.66 7.72 -5.02
C HIS A 299 -23.11 7.85 -6.50
N VAL A 300 -22.58 8.82 -7.25
CA VAL A 300 -22.97 9.10 -8.65
C VAL A 300 -22.49 7.98 -9.58
N THR A 301 -21.34 7.39 -9.28
CA THR A 301 -20.70 6.35 -10.09
C THR A 301 -20.35 5.14 -9.25
N LYS A 302 -20.45 3.94 -9.82
CA LYS A 302 -19.97 2.72 -9.14
C LYS A 302 -18.46 2.83 -8.88
N THR A 303 -18.02 2.42 -7.70
CA THR A 303 -16.63 2.44 -7.25
C THR A 303 -15.68 1.72 -8.22
N ILE A 304 -16.10 0.58 -8.79
CA ILE A 304 -15.32 -0.15 -9.80
C ILE A 304 -15.14 0.63 -11.11
N HIS A 305 -16.14 1.41 -11.52
CA HIS A 305 -16.04 2.26 -12.73
C HIS A 305 -15.15 3.45 -12.47
N LEU A 306 -15.23 4.05 -11.29
CA LEU A 306 -14.33 5.12 -10.89
C LEU A 306 -12.87 4.65 -10.88
N LEU A 307 -12.59 3.46 -10.31
CA LEU A 307 -11.27 2.86 -10.36
C LEU A 307 -10.78 2.65 -11.80
N ALA A 308 -11.61 2.06 -12.67
CA ALA A 308 -11.25 1.86 -14.07
C ALA A 308 -10.95 3.18 -14.80
N MET A 309 -11.78 4.22 -14.60
CA MET A 309 -11.55 5.56 -15.17
C MET A 309 -10.21 6.14 -14.70
N THR A 310 -9.93 6.11 -13.40
CA THR A 310 -8.69 6.66 -12.85
C THR A 310 -7.45 5.94 -13.41
N ILE A 311 -7.46 4.61 -13.51
CA ILE A 311 -6.35 3.83 -14.08
C ILE A 311 -6.15 4.15 -15.56
N THR A 312 -7.23 4.28 -16.34
CA THR A 312 -7.11 4.67 -17.76
C THR A 312 -6.54 6.07 -17.94
N LEU A 313 -6.90 7.02 -17.07
CA LEU A 313 -6.35 8.38 -17.10
C LEU A 313 -4.88 8.41 -16.70
N ILE A 314 -4.48 7.66 -15.68
CA ILE A 314 -3.06 7.48 -15.31
C ILE A 314 -2.28 6.91 -16.50
N SER A 315 -2.80 5.85 -17.11
CA SER A 315 -2.15 5.19 -18.24
C SER A 315 -1.94 6.14 -19.43
N THR A 316 -2.99 6.86 -19.84
CA THR A 316 -2.90 7.88 -20.89
C THR A 316 -1.89 8.96 -20.54
N SER A 317 -1.88 9.43 -19.29
CA SER A 317 -0.89 10.42 -18.82
C SER A 317 0.54 9.89 -18.94
N LEU A 318 0.81 8.64 -18.57
CA LEU A 318 2.14 8.05 -18.66
C LEU A 318 2.58 7.79 -20.10
N MET A 319 1.66 7.47 -21.02
CA MET A 319 1.97 7.34 -22.44
C MET A 319 2.23 8.70 -23.11
N LEU A 320 1.63 9.78 -22.61
CA LEU A 320 1.84 11.14 -23.14
C LEU A 320 3.04 11.87 -22.49
N LEU A 321 3.41 11.50 -21.26
CA LEU A 321 4.50 12.14 -20.51
C LEU A 321 5.83 12.17 -21.29
N PRO A 322 6.27 11.10 -21.99
CA PRO A 322 7.46 11.14 -22.82
C PRO A 322 7.51 12.21 -23.92
N LEU A 323 6.37 12.76 -24.35
CA LEU A 323 6.34 13.86 -25.33
C LEU A 323 6.69 15.22 -24.70
N ALA A 324 6.77 15.29 -23.36
CA ALA A 324 7.17 16.48 -22.63
C ALA A 324 8.67 16.77 -22.85
N ASN A 325 8.97 17.96 -23.37
CA ASN A 325 10.34 18.42 -23.63
C ASN A 325 10.73 19.63 -22.77
N ASN A 326 9.84 20.12 -21.91
CA ASN A 326 10.09 21.26 -21.06
C ASN A 326 9.57 21.00 -19.64
N TYR A 327 10.10 21.76 -18.67
CA TYR A 327 9.72 21.62 -17.26
C TYR A 327 8.20 21.76 -17.05
N LEU A 328 7.56 22.73 -17.71
CA LEU A 328 6.13 22.98 -17.54
C LEU A 328 5.27 21.77 -17.97
N SER A 329 5.55 21.16 -19.12
CA SER A 329 4.82 19.97 -19.57
C SER A 329 5.05 18.77 -18.66
N LEU A 330 6.28 18.56 -18.21
CA LEU A 330 6.62 17.53 -17.21
C LEU A 330 5.85 17.74 -15.91
N ALA A 331 5.83 18.97 -15.39
CA ALA A 331 5.11 19.32 -14.18
C ALA A 331 3.59 19.08 -14.32
N LEU A 332 3.00 19.45 -15.47
CA LEU A 332 1.58 19.22 -15.74
C LEU A 332 1.22 17.73 -15.79
N PHE A 333 1.97 16.91 -16.55
CA PHE A 333 1.73 15.47 -16.62
C PHE A 333 2.02 14.78 -15.28
N THR A 334 3.03 15.22 -14.54
CA THR A 334 3.35 14.71 -13.20
C THR A 334 2.24 15.02 -12.21
N GLY A 335 1.72 16.25 -12.21
CA GLY A 335 0.58 16.64 -11.38
C GLY A 335 -0.68 15.84 -11.73
N PHE A 336 -0.98 15.68 -13.03
CA PHE A 336 -2.11 14.87 -13.49
C PHE A 336 -1.97 13.41 -13.04
N TYR A 337 -0.80 12.79 -13.23
CA TYR A 337 -0.50 11.46 -12.72
C TYR A 337 -0.68 11.39 -11.19
N GLY A 338 -0.14 12.35 -10.44
CA GLY A 338 -0.25 12.41 -8.98
C GLY A 338 -1.70 12.43 -8.51
N PHE A 339 -2.54 13.27 -9.12
CA PHE A 339 -3.96 13.40 -8.78
C PHE A 339 -4.70 12.06 -8.87
N PHE A 340 -4.59 11.40 -10.03
CA PHE A 340 -5.29 10.15 -10.25
C PHE A 340 -4.66 8.98 -9.52
N PHE A 341 -3.34 9.00 -9.30
CA PHE A 341 -2.66 8.03 -8.45
C PHE A 341 -3.21 8.09 -7.01
N GLY A 342 -3.31 9.28 -6.41
CA GLY A 342 -3.88 9.44 -5.08
C GLY A 342 -5.34 9.02 -4.99
N THR A 343 -6.12 9.36 -6.02
CA THR A 343 -7.51 8.90 -6.17
C THR A 343 -7.59 7.36 -6.22
N THR A 344 -6.71 6.71 -6.98
CA THR A 344 -6.63 5.24 -7.09
C THR A 344 -6.27 4.59 -5.75
N VAL A 345 -5.29 5.16 -5.03
CA VAL A 345 -4.88 4.69 -3.71
C VAL A 345 -6.05 4.75 -2.72
N ALA A 346 -6.89 5.77 -2.77
CA ALA A 346 -8.08 5.85 -1.92
C ALA A 346 -9.17 4.81 -2.29
N ILE A 347 -9.42 4.58 -3.58
CA ILE A 347 -10.56 3.76 -4.05
C ILE A 347 -10.27 2.26 -3.98
N HIS A 348 -9.04 1.82 -4.25
CA HIS A 348 -8.80 0.39 -4.48
C HIS A 348 -9.25 -0.50 -3.29
N ILE A 349 -9.04 -0.04 -2.05
CA ILE A 349 -9.48 -0.76 -0.84
C ILE A 349 -11.00 -0.93 -0.82
N THR A 350 -11.76 0.10 -1.21
CA THR A 350 -13.23 0.04 -1.27
C THR A 350 -13.71 -0.95 -2.34
N VAL A 351 -13.07 -0.97 -3.51
CA VAL A 351 -13.42 -1.91 -4.58
C VAL A 351 -13.11 -3.35 -4.18
N LEU A 352 -12.00 -3.58 -3.46
CA LEU A 352 -11.69 -4.91 -2.95
C LEU A 352 -12.78 -5.42 -1.99
N ALA A 353 -13.28 -4.56 -1.11
CA ALA A 353 -14.41 -4.89 -0.23
C ALA A 353 -15.67 -5.25 -1.03
N ASP A 354 -15.99 -4.49 -2.09
CA ASP A 354 -17.12 -4.77 -2.99
C ASP A 354 -16.97 -6.10 -3.76
N VAL A 355 -15.74 -6.51 -4.09
CA VAL A 355 -15.45 -7.72 -4.86
C VAL A 355 -15.56 -8.98 -4.00
N VAL A 356 -14.98 -8.95 -2.79
CA VAL A 356 -14.86 -10.14 -1.94
C VAL A 356 -16.00 -10.25 -0.95
N GLY A 357 -16.48 -9.13 -0.41
CA GLY A 357 -17.44 -9.04 0.68
C GLY A 357 -16.76 -8.85 2.04
N MET A 358 -17.48 -8.17 2.95
CA MET A 358 -16.97 -7.81 4.29
C MET A 358 -16.48 -8.98 5.16
N PRO A 359 -17.11 -10.17 5.19
CA PRO A 359 -16.70 -11.25 6.09
C PRO A 359 -15.29 -11.78 5.85
N GLU A 360 -14.79 -11.70 4.61
CA GLU A 360 -13.49 -12.22 4.21
C GLU A 360 -12.48 -11.08 3.89
N PHE A 361 -12.85 -9.83 4.14
CA PHE A 361 -12.14 -8.65 3.65
C PHE A 361 -10.69 -8.55 4.16
N ASP A 362 -10.44 -8.74 5.46
CA ASP A 362 -9.10 -8.58 6.03
C ASP A 362 -8.12 -9.62 5.47
N SER A 363 -8.57 -10.88 5.37
CA SER A 363 -7.79 -11.94 4.72
C SER A 363 -7.57 -11.66 3.23
N ALA A 364 -8.55 -11.07 2.54
CA ALA A 364 -8.44 -10.72 1.13
C ALA A 364 -7.45 -9.58 0.90
N LEU A 365 -7.50 -8.55 1.74
CA LEU A 365 -6.62 -7.39 1.68
C LEU A 365 -5.16 -7.81 1.90
N GLY A 366 -4.90 -8.63 2.92
CA GLY A 366 -3.55 -9.16 3.16
C GLY A 366 -3.02 -9.97 1.98
N LEU A 367 -3.83 -10.90 1.45
CA LEU A 367 -3.44 -11.74 0.32
C LEU A 367 -3.26 -10.93 -0.97
N PHE A 368 -4.15 -9.95 -1.22
CA PHE A 368 -4.04 -9.04 -2.34
C PHE A 368 -2.76 -8.22 -2.29
N MET A 369 -2.40 -7.67 -1.12
CA MET A 369 -1.17 -6.89 -0.97
C MET A 369 0.09 -7.73 -1.19
N LEU A 370 0.10 -8.99 -0.73
CA LEU A 370 1.19 -9.93 -0.99
C LEU A 370 1.34 -10.23 -2.49
N ILE A 371 0.24 -10.57 -3.16
CA ILE A 371 0.25 -10.85 -4.59
C ILE A 371 0.67 -9.59 -5.38
N ARG A 372 0.09 -8.44 -5.06
CA ARG A 372 0.40 -7.13 -5.66
C ARG A 372 1.88 -6.77 -5.55
N SER A 373 2.54 -7.11 -4.45
CA SER A 373 3.95 -6.80 -4.21
C SER A 373 4.88 -7.39 -5.27
N THR A 374 4.54 -8.56 -5.83
CA THR A 374 5.33 -9.19 -6.91
C THR A 374 5.48 -8.25 -8.12
N GLY A 375 4.44 -7.47 -8.44
CA GLY A 375 4.49 -6.44 -9.47
C GLY A 375 5.44 -5.30 -9.10
N GLY A 376 5.42 -4.83 -7.86
CA GLY A 376 6.33 -3.79 -7.38
C GLY A 376 7.80 -4.22 -7.34
N PHE A 377 8.07 -5.52 -7.16
CA PHE A 377 9.42 -6.10 -7.24
C PHE A 377 9.94 -6.15 -8.68
N VAL A 378 9.13 -6.65 -9.61
CA VAL A 378 9.51 -6.86 -11.02
C VAL A 378 9.41 -5.58 -11.87
N GLY A 379 8.57 -4.63 -11.47
CA GLY A 379 8.29 -3.41 -12.23
C GLY A 379 9.53 -2.56 -12.51
N PRO A 380 10.22 -2.01 -11.48
CA PRO A 380 11.39 -1.16 -11.68
C PRO A 380 12.56 -1.78 -12.48
N PRO A 381 12.96 -3.06 -12.31
CA PRO A 381 14.05 -3.68 -13.06
C PRO A 381 13.64 -3.97 -14.49
N LEU A 382 12.39 -4.36 -14.72
CA LEU A 382 11.86 -4.49 -16.08
C LEU A 382 11.81 -3.13 -16.80
N ALA A 383 11.37 -2.08 -16.10
CA ALA A 383 11.37 -0.72 -16.61
C ALA A 383 12.80 -0.28 -16.97
N GLY A 384 13.75 -0.51 -16.05
CA GLY A 384 15.16 -0.21 -16.26
C GLY A 384 15.74 -0.97 -17.45
N LEU A 385 15.38 -2.25 -17.63
CA LEU A 385 15.87 -3.06 -18.75
C LEU A 385 15.41 -2.50 -20.10
N ILE A 386 14.15 -2.04 -20.17
CA ILE A 386 13.61 -1.40 -21.38
C ILE A 386 14.29 -0.05 -21.64
N VAL A 387 14.60 0.71 -20.58
CA VAL A 387 15.38 1.94 -20.67
C VAL A 387 16.79 1.65 -21.20
N ASP A 388 17.45 0.60 -20.70
CA ASP A 388 18.79 0.20 -21.13
C ASP A 388 18.81 -0.21 -22.61
N MET A 389 17.80 -0.97 -23.06
CA MET A 389 17.67 -1.39 -24.46
C MET A 389 17.36 -0.23 -25.40
N ALA A 390 16.57 0.76 -24.94
CA ALA A 390 16.20 1.92 -25.75
C ALA A 390 17.25 3.04 -25.72
N GLY A 391 18.10 3.09 -24.69
CA GLY A 391 19.00 4.21 -24.41
C GLY A 391 18.27 5.48 -23.96
N ASP A 392 17.01 5.40 -23.54
CA ASP A 392 16.17 6.56 -23.20
C ASP A 392 15.20 6.22 -22.06
N TYR A 393 15.18 7.06 -21.01
CA TYR A 393 14.27 6.94 -19.86
C TYR A 393 12.79 7.00 -20.23
N ARG A 394 12.45 7.63 -21.37
CA ARG A 394 11.09 7.67 -21.92
C ARG A 394 10.48 6.27 -22.11
N ALA A 395 11.31 5.29 -22.45
CA ALA A 395 10.86 3.92 -22.69
C ALA A 395 10.25 3.26 -21.45
N GLY A 396 10.77 3.58 -20.25
CA GLY A 396 10.21 3.10 -18.98
C GLY A 396 8.78 3.61 -18.73
N PHE A 397 8.48 4.85 -19.12
CA PHE A 397 7.13 5.43 -19.00
C PHE A 397 6.15 4.81 -19.99
N TYR A 398 6.57 4.51 -21.23
CA TYR A 398 5.73 3.77 -22.17
C TYR A 398 5.37 2.38 -21.68
N MET A 399 6.34 1.66 -21.08
CA MET A 399 6.07 0.37 -20.45
C MET A 399 5.07 0.49 -19.29
N ALA A 400 5.25 1.47 -18.39
CA ALA A 400 4.32 1.71 -17.29
C ALA A 400 2.90 2.08 -17.80
N GLY A 401 2.82 2.91 -18.84
CA GLY A 401 1.56 3.22 -19.52
C GLY A 401 0.88 1.97 -20.07
N ALA A 402 1.59 1.16 -20.87
CA ALA A 402 1.07 -0.04 -21.50
C ALA A 402 0.60 -1.11 -20.49
N THR A 403 1.38 -1.34 -19.44
CA THR A 403 1.00 -2.29 -18.38
C THR A 403 -0.23 -1.84 -17.59
N LEU A 404 -0.43 -0.53 -17.40
CA LEU A 404 -1.69 0.00 -16.84
C LEU A 404 -2.89 -0.12 -17.79
N VAL A 405 -2.72 0.02 -19.11
CA VAL A 405 -3.81 -0.25 -20.07
C VAL A 405 -4.28 -1.70 -19.92
N LEU A 406 -3.33 -2.64 -19.88
CA LEU A 406 -3.62 -4.06 -19.69
C LEU A 406 -4.33 -4.29 -18.35
N SER A 407 -3.86 -3.64 -17.28
CA SER A 407 -4.46 -3.67 -15.94
C SER A 407 -5.92 -3.20 -15.95
N ALA A 408 -6.23 -2.10 -16.65
CA ALA A 408 -7.60 -1.60 -16.82
C ALA A 408 -8.50 -2.62 -17.55
N GLY A 409 -7.96 -3.33 -18.54
CA GLY A 409 -8.68 -4.40 -19.24
C GLY A 409 -9.20 -5.49 -18.28
N PHE A 410 -8.38 -5.91 -17.31
CA PHE A 410 -8.80 -6.88 -16.29
C PHE A 410 -9.91 -6.35 -15.38
N LEU A 411 -9.89 -5.07 -15.00
CA LEU A 411 -10.99 -4.45 -14.25
C LEU A 411 -12.31 -4.43 -15.05
N VAL A 412 -12.25 -4.16 -16.36
CA VAL A 412 -13.44 -4.19 -17.23
C VAL A 412 -13.98 -5.62 -17.36
N ILE A 413 -13.10 -6.61 -17.47
CA ILE A 413 -13.49 -8.04 -17.48
C ILE A 413 -14.16 -8.43 -16.16
N LEU A 414 -13.59 -7.99 -15.03
CA LEU A 414 -14.13 -8.21 -13.70
C LEU A 414 -15.54 -7.63 -13.54
N ASP A 415 -15.76 -6.37 -13.95
CA ASP A 415 -17.09 -5.74 -13.92
C ASP A 415 -18.10 -6.53 -14.79
N ARG A 416 -17.70 -6.94 -16.00
CA ARG A 416 -18.56 -7.76 -16.88
C ARG A 416 -18.94 -9.09 -16.24
N LEU A 417 -18.02 -9.76 -15.55
CA LEU A 417 -18.29 -11.01 -14.86
C LEU A 417 -19.25 -10.82 -13.69
N GLN A 418 -19.06 -9.77 -12.88
CA GLN A 418 -19.97 -9.43 -11.79
C GLN A 418 -21.39 -9.12 -12.31
N GLN A 419 -21.50 -8.40 -13.42
CA GLN A 419 -22.80 -8.11 -14.06
C GLN A 419 -23.49 -9.37 -14.60
N ARG A 420 -22.75 -10.30 -15.23
CA ARG A 420 -23.29 -11.58 -15.71
C ARG A 420 -23.83 -12.43 -14.56
N LYS A 421 -23.10 -12.54 -13.46
CA LYS A 421 -23.52 -13.29 -12.26
C LYS A 421 -24.78 -12.70 -11.62
N LYS A 422 -24.85 -11.36 -11.52
CA LYS A 422 -26.06 -10.64 -11.05
C LYS A 422 -27.28 -10.88 -11.96
N ARG A 423 -27.10 -10.93 -13.28
CA ARG A 423 -28.18 -11.25 -14.24
C ARG A 423 -28.63 -12.71 -14.12
N GLY A 424 -27.71 -13.67 -14.04
CA GLY A 424 -28.04 -15.10 -13.89
C GLY A 424 -28.78 -15.41 -12.59
N SER A 425 -28.42 -14.74 -11.49
CA SER A 425 -29.14 -14.87 -10.22
C SER A 425 -30.57 -14.33 -10.29
N LYS A 426 -30.80 -13.17 -10.95
CA LYS A 426 -32.14 -12.59 -11.12
C LYS A 426 -33.07 -13.44 -11.98
N ILE A 427 -32.51 -14.19 -12.94
CA ILE A 427 -33.28 -15.10 -13.80
C ILE A 427 -33.72 -16.33 -12.99
N ARG A 428 -32.86 -16.89 -12.11
CA ARG A 428 -33.21 -18.02 -11.24
C ARG A 428 -34.22 -17.69 -10.14
N THR A 429 -34.34 -16.43 -9.71
CA THR A 429 -35.28 -16.02 -8.65
C THR A 429 -36.62 -15.47 -9.16
N LYS A 430 -36.87 -15.45 -10.49
CA LYS A 430 -38.24 -15.22 -10.97
C LYS A 430 -39.04 -16.51 -10.74
N PRO A 431 -40.09 -16.52 -9.90
CA PRO A 431 -40.97 -17.67 -9.83
C PRO A 431 -41.58 -17.87 -11.21
N GLU A 432 -41.45 -19.10 -11.72
CA GLU A 432 -42.15 -19.58 -12.89
C GLU A 432 -43.64 -19.32 -12.62
N LYS A 433 -44.22 -18.33 -13.31
CA LYS A 433 -45.67 -18.14 -13.29
C LYS A 433 -46.25 -19.40 -13.90
N SER A 434 -46.68 -20.33 -13.06
CA SER A 434 -47.47 -21.49 -13.45
C SER A 434 -48.74 -20.97 -14.11
N THR A 435 -48.70 -20.84 -15.42
CA THR A 435 -49.88 -20.78 -16.28
C THR A 435 -50.57 -22.12 -16.17
N LEU A 436 -51.61 -22.21 -15.33
CA LEU A 436 -52.61 -23.26 -15.47
C LEU A 436 -53.87 -22.63 -16.09
N PRO A 437 -54.32 -23.14 -17.25
CA PRO A 437 -55.60 -22.80 -17.84
C PRO A 437 -56.71 -23.64 -17.21
N TYR A 438 -57.88 -23.02 -16.99
CA TYR A 438 -59.25 -23.53 -17.10
C TYR A 438 -60.17 -23.06 -15.96
N PRO A 439 -61.35 -22.50 -16.30
CA PRO A 439 -62.46 -22.33 -15.38
C PRO A 439 -63.39 -23.55 -15.44
N SER A 440 -63.72 -24.15 -14.30
CA SER A 440 -64.87 -25.05 -14.20
C SER A 440 -65.53 -24.96 -12.83
N LEU A 441 -66.83 -24.66 -12.87
CA LEU A 441 -67.80 -24.74 -11.80
C LEU A 441 -67.70 -26.07 -11.01
N HIS A 442 -67.82 -26.02 -9.68
CA HIS A 442 -68.95 -26.60 -8.94
C HIS A 442 -68.89 -26.38 -7.42
N LEU A 443 -70.05 -26.01 -6.85
CA LEU A 443 -70.59 -26.38 -5.52
C LEU A 443 -70.05 -25.74 -4.21
N LEU A 444 -70.84 -24.77 -3.71
CA LEU A 444 -71.57 -24.77 -2.43
C LEU A 444 -70.89 -25.30 -1.14
N LYS A 445 -70.74 -24.43 -0.13
CA LYS A 445 -71.48 -24.50 1.17
C LYS A 445 -70.99 -23.46 2.21
N HIS A 446 -71.96 -22.76 2.83
CA HIS A 446 -71.93 -22.08 4.15
C HIS A 446 -70.93 -20.91 4.29
N GLN A 447 -71.29 -19.69 4.68
CA GLN A 447 -72.37 -19.13 5.50
C GLN A 447 -72.79 -17.75 4.97
#